data_AF-A0A6J8BK19-F1
#
_entry.id   AF-A0A6J8BK19-F1
#
_cell.length_a   1.000
_cell.length_b   1.000
_cell.length_c   1.000
_cell.angle_alpha   90.00
_cell.angle_beta   90.00
_cell.angle_gamma   90.00
#
_symmetry.space_group_name_H-M   'P 1'
#
loop_
_entity.id
_entity.type
_entity.pdbx_description
1 polymer ?
#
loop_
_entity_poly.entity_id
_entity_poly.type
_entity_poly.pdbx_seq_one_letter_code
_entity_poly.pdbx_strand_id
1 'polypeptide(L)'
;MAQVSAQKCSLCDENNGTYYCYECQHALCTVCRKNHGKIPALSGHTVADINTIDLSTLNKRNQCDTHNKEILFYCTECSNLICSKCVTSTHRSHAISDICDVVEEERERANENLQQMKLKTEAISSLQEKIRREHIEKLHIESEKCKGQIESVCKDLKSYIEAKGSIKTTEVEDNERIENQNFEAFLENTNLIHKRYVKILSELENVLLEKHDVTFYLGYRSIQNDIQTLVIIPEEPLFARVPRFEDETLYREVMEHMDSKRKKRDLESKDDELKTLSEDIKALMEEKNTMQSSLCQNCSVQKKQIEDLQSEYNICKETFHRDLKSKDDELKTLSEDIKALQEAKNTMQSSFTNATNQKDAENRKLSHNMECLTKDIDKKNDDLQKLSQEIQSLKVEVLQLKKRAYQVPSPYIPDMSQMRANRVPPRPTCMEERKVKVH
;
A
#
# COMPACT_ATOMS: atom_id res chain seq x y z
N MET A 1 42.11 12.22 25.94
CA MET A 1 42.56 12.93 24.72
C MET A 1 42.01 12.14 23.53
N ALA A 2 40.89 12.57 22.94
CA ALA A 2 40.37 11.96 21.72
C ALA A 2 40.79 12.85 20.54
N GLN A 3 41.77 12.38 19.79
CA GLN A 3 42.25 12.99 18.56
C GLN A 3 41.13 12.91 17.52
N VAL A 4 40.78 14.03 16.86
CA VAL A 4 39.96 13.98 15.65
C VAL A 4 40.82 13.30 14.59
N SER A 5 40.62 12.00 14.38
CA SER A 5 41.39 11.22 13.42
C SER A 5 41.11 11.71 11.99
N ALA A 6 42.11 11.60 11.11
CA ALA A 6 42.03 12.01 9.72
C ALA A 6 40.81 11.38 9.02
N GLN A 7 39.77 12.18 8.79
CA GLN A 7 38.59 11.77 8.03
C GLN A 7 38.86 11.94 6.54
N LYS A 8 38.38 11.00 5.72
CA LYS A 8 38.32 11.18 4.27
C LYS A 8 37.41 12.35 3.92
N CYS A 9 37.68 12.99 2.78
CA CYS A 9 36.88 14.08 2.27
C CYS A 9 35.44 13.63 2.01
N SER A 10 34.46 14.19 2.73
CA SER A 10 33.05 13.77 2.68
C SER A 10 32.36 14.02 1.34
N LEU A 11 32.99 14.78 0.43
CA LEU A 11 32.42 15.10 -0.88
C LEU A 11 32.97 14.25 -2.04
N CYS A 12 34.17 13.69 -1.90
CA CYS A 12 34.80 12.94 -2.99
C CYS A 12 35.34 11.57 -2.58
N ASP A 13 35.44 11.26 -1.28
CA ASP A 13 35.93 9.98 -0.71
C ASP A 13 37.34 9.50 -1.13
N GLU A 14 38.01 10.25 -2.01
CA GLU A 14 39.32 9.94 -2.59
C GLU A 14 40.48 10.53 -1.79
N ASN A 15 40.32 11.75 -1.26
CA ASN A 15 41.40 12.52 -0.62
C ASN A 15 41.20 12.66 0.89
N ASN A 16 42.29 12.86 1.64
CA ASN A 16 42.21 13.16 3.07
C ASN A 16 41.60 14.56 3.30
N GLY A 17 40.61 14.62 4.19
CA GLY A 17 40.05 15.87 4.67
C GLY A 17 41.07 16.59 5.56
N THR A 18 41.45 17.79 5.15
CA THR A 18 42.41 18.65 5.89
C THR A 18 41.73 19.90 6.44
N TYR A 19 40.53 20.19 5.94
CA TYR A 19 39.71 21.32 6.35
C TYR A 19 38.35 20.83 6.85
N TYR A 20 37.72 21.59 7.73
CA TYR A 20 36.39 21.30 8.24
C TYR A 20 35.50 22.51 8.03
N CYS A 21 34.33 22.28 7.44
CA CYS A 21 33.29 23.29 7.34
C CYS A 21 32.36 23.18 8.56
N TYR A 22 32.20 24.27 9.31
CA TYR A 22 31.41 24.24 10.56
C TYR A 22 29.92 24.03 10.31
N GLU A 23 29.38 24.64 9.26
CA GLU A 23 27.96 24.61 8.91
C GLU A 23 27.57 23.30 8.25
N CYS A 24 28.43 22.75 7.39
CA CYS A 24 28.20 21.46 6.75
C CYS A 24 28.61 20.26 7.59
N GLN A 25 29.42 20.48 8.63
CA GLN A 25 30.01 19.43 9.46
C GLN A 25 30.82 18.36 8.69
N HIS A 26 31.32 18.73 7.51
CA HIS A 26 32.05 17.84 6.61
C HIS A 26 33.55 18.13 6.61
N ALA A 27 34.35 17.07 6.55
CA ALA A 27 35.77 17.16 6.27
C ALA A 27 35.98 17.33 4.75
N LEU A 28 36.75 18.35 4.37
CA LEU A 28 36.99 18.73 2.98
C LEU A 28 38.49 18.62 2.67
N CYS A 29 38.83 18.04 1.51
CA CYS A 29 40.17 18.18 0.96
C CYS A 29 40.37 19.61 0.40
N THR A 30 41.61 19.95 0.06
CA THR A 30 41.97 21.25 -0.52
C THR A 30 41.13 21.63 -1.74
N VAL A 31 40.89 20.68 -2.64
CA VAL A 31 40.11 20.87 -3.88
C VAL A 31 38.64 21.11 -3.57
N CYS A 32 38.05 20.24 -2.74
CA CYS A 32 36.66 20.33 -2.34
C CYS A 32 36.38 21.62 -1.56
N ARG A 33 37.28 22.08 -0.69
CA ARG A 33 37.19 23.40 -0.03
C ARG A 33 37.06 24.54 -1.04
N LYS A 34 37.88 24.53 -2.09
CA LYS A 34 37.88 25.61 -3.10
C LYS A 34 36.57 25.67 -3.90
N ASN A 35 35.97 24.51 -4.16
CA ASN A 35 34.68 24.44 -4.85
C ASN A 35 33.50 24.70 -3.91
N HIS A 36 33.63 24.31 -2.64
CA HIS A 36 32.64 24.55 -1.60
C HIS A 36 32.25 26.02 -1.51
N GLY A 37 33.21 26.93 -1.37
CA GLY A 37 32.94 28.37 -1.32
C GLY A 37 32.46 29.01 -2.63
N LYS A 38 32.53 28.29 -3.76
CA LYS A 38 32.05 28.78 -5.07
C LYS A 38 30.60 28.42 -5.34
N ILE A 39 30.04 27.45 -4.62
CA ILE A 39 28.63 27.09 -4.73
C ILE A 39 27.84 28.20 -4.03
N PRO A 40 26.90 28.89 -4.71
CA PRO A 40 26.21 30.06 -4.14
C PRO A 40 25.58 29.79 -2.76
N ALA A 41 24.99 28.60 -2.59
CA ALA A 41 24.37 28.16 -1.34
C ALA A 41 25.35 27.91 -0.17
N LEU A 42 26.64 27.74 -0.44
CA LEU A 42 27.67 27.37 0.54
C LEU A 42 28.75 28.46 0.70
N SER A 43 28.62 29.57 -0.02
CA SER A 43 29.61 30.65 -0.11
C SER A 43 29.86 31.39 1.22
N GLY A 44 28.90 31.36 2.14
CA GLY A 44 29.01 31.97 3.48
C GLY A 44 29.54 31.04 4.57
N HIS A 45 29.90 29.80 4.23
CA HIS A 45 30.30 28.81 5.23
C HIS A 45 31.74 29.04 5.72
N THR A 46 31.95 28.90 7.02
CA THR A 46 33.25 29.03 7.66
C THR A 46 34.02 27.71 7.57
N VAL A 47 35.24 27.75 7.02
CA VAL A 47 36.08 26.57 6.84
C VAL A 47 37.43 26.78 7.53
N ALA A 48 37.74 25.93 8.52
CA ALA A 48 39.00 25.96 9.28
C ALA A 48 39.88 24.74 8.99
N ASP A 49 41.17 24.84 9.26
CA ASP A 49 42.09 23.70 9.19
C ASP A 49 41.85 22.78 10.39
N ILE A 50 41.67 21.48 10.13
CA ILE A 50 41.35 20.47 11.16
C ILE A 50 42.38 20.46 12.29
N ASN A 51 43.64 20.75 12.01
CA ASN A 51 44.71 20.77 13.02
C ASN A 51 44.67 22.01 13.93
N THR A 52 43.88 23.02 13.57
CA THR A 52 43.74 24.28 14.31
C THR A 52 42.42 24.38 15.07
N ILE A 53 41.56 23.35 15.00
CA ILE A 53 40.27 23.34 15.67
C ILE A 53 40.48 23.06 17.16
N ASP A 54 40.22 24.06 18.00
CA ASP A 54 40.11 23.86 19.43
C ASP A 54 38.79 23.11 19.76
N LEU A 55 38.92 21.92 20.36
CA LEU A 55 37.80 21.09 20.82
C LEU A 55 36.98 21.79 21.93
N SER A 56 37.56 22.77 22.63
CA SER A 56 36.84 23.55 23.63
C SER A 56 35.73 24.44 23.01
N THR A 57 35.94 24.91 21.78
CA THR A 57 34.93 25.63 20.97
C THR A 57 33.80 24.74 20.45
N LEU A 58 34.02 23.43 20.34
CA LEU A 58 32.98 22.45 19.99
C LEU A 58 32.02 22.20 21.16
N ASN A 59 32.51 22.22 22.41
CA ASN A 59 31.70 22.03 23.62
C ASN A 59 30.87 23.26 24.03
N LYS A 60 31.18 24.46 23.53
CA LYS A 60 30.36 25.67 23.74
C LYS A 60 28.99 25.62 23.06
N ARG A 61 28.75 24.68 22.14
CA ARG A 61 27.52 24.60 21.32
C ARG A 61 26.25 24.25 22.09
N ASN A 62 26.37 23.70 23.30
CA ASN A 62 25.22 23.41 24.15
C ASN A 62 24.92 24.56 25.11
N GLN A 63 25.61 25.69 24.99
CA GLN A 63 25.45 26.86 25.85
C GLN A 63 24.88 28.03 25.06
N CYS A 64 23.97 28.77 25.69
CA CYS A 64 23.37 29.98 25.15
C CYS A 64 24.43 31.08 25.04
N ASP A 65 24.54 31.66 23.85
CA ASP A 65 25.54 32.69 23.51
C ASP A 65 25.52 33.91 24.43
N THR A 66 24.33 34.31 24.91
CA THR A 66 24.16 35.51 25.75
C THR A 66 24.45 35.24 27.23
N HIS A 67 24.22 34.01 27.69
CA HIS A 67 24.16 33.72 29.13
C HIS A 67 25.15 32.64 29.58
N ASN A 68 25.88 32.00 28.66
CA ASN A 68 26.78 30.86 28.91
C ASN A 68 26.13 29.76 29.78
N LYS A 69 24.82 29.55 29.61
CA LYS A 69 24.01 28.54 30.31
C LYS A 69 23.52 27.49 29.33
N GLU A 70 23.30 26.28 29.81
CA GLU A 70 22.78 25.18 28.99
C GLU A 70 21.49 25.54 28.25
N ILE A 71 21.45 25.19 26.96
CA ILE A 71 20.28 25.30 26.10
C ILE A 71 19.35 24.12 26.41
N LEU A 72 18.12 24.44 26.78
CA LEU A 72 17.12 23.44 27.18
C LEU A 72 15.78 23.64 26.47
N PHE A 73 15.60 24.75 25.75
CA PHE A 73 14.31 25.10 25.17
C PHE A 73 14.45 25.63 23.75
N TYR A 74 13.36 25.55 22.99
CA TYR A 74 13.23 26.14 21.66
C TYR A 74 12.11 27.19 21.67
N CYS A 75 12.40 28.40 21.20
CA CYS A 75 11.38 29.42 21.00
C CYS A 75 10.81 29.29 19.59
N THR A 76 9.53 28.95 19.48
CA THR A 76 8.89 28.72 18.17
C THR A 76 8.71 30.02 17.38
N GLU A 77 8.40 31.12 18.06
CA GLU A 77 8.22 32.44 17.43
C GLU A 77 9.53 33.02 16.88
N CYS A 78 10.64 32.78 17.57
CA CYS A 78 11.97 33.25 17.13
C CYS A 78 12.75 32.22 16.33
N SER A 79 12.24 30.98 16.24
CA SER A 79 12.88 29.84 15.57
C SER A 79 14.34 29.62 16.02
N ASN A 80 14.61 29.71 17.33
CA ASN A 80 15.96 29.59 17.87
C ASN A 80 16.02 28.85 19.22
N LEU A 81 17.20 28.33 19.52
CA LEU A 81 17.53 27.60 20.74
C LEU A 81 17.85 28.57 21.89
N ILE A 82 17.26 28.35 23.07
CA ILE A 82 17.37 29.27 24.21
C ILE A 82 17.64 28.54 25.55
N CYS A 83 18.26 29.23 26.50
CA CYS A 83 18.45 28.74 27.87
C CYS A 83 17.35 29.24 28.83
N SER A 84 17.31 28.70 30.05
CA SER A 84 16.36 29.12 31.10
C SER A 84 16.37 30.61 31.43
N LYS A 85 17.50 31.31 31.24
CA LYS A 85 17.59 32.76 31.46
C LYS A 85 16.94 33.55 30.32
N CYS A 86 17.01 33.07 29.09
CA CYS A 86 16.35 33.69 27.93
C CYS A 86 14.82 33.65 28.07
N VAL A 87 14.28 32.53 28.55
CA VAL A 87 12.84 32.34 28.83
C VAL A 87 12.33 33.43 29.78
N THR A 88 13.08 33.73 30.85
CA THR A 88 12.66 34.71 31.87
C THR A 88 13.00 36.16 31.54
N SER A 89 13.80 36.39 30.49
CA SER A 89 14.23 37.73 30.07
C SER A 89 13.60 38.11 28.73
N THR A 90 14.25 37.75 27.63
CA THR A 90 13.93 38.23 26.28
C THR A 90 12.76 37.50 25.63
N HIS A 91 12.40 36.29 26.07
CA HIS A 91 11.34 35.45 25.46
C HIS A 91 10.14 35.23 26.40
N ARG A 92 9.91 36.13 27.37
CA ARG A 92 8.92 35.94 28.44
C ARG A 92 7.48 35.72 27.97
N SER A 93 7.13 36.28 26.82
CA SER A 93 5.79 36.20 26.22
C SER A 93 5.72 35.31 24.99
N HIS A 94 6.81 34.63 24.61
CA HIS A 94 6.82 33.79 23.43
C HIS A 94 6.40 32.36 23.77
N ALA A 95 5.86 31.65 22.77
CA ALA A 95 5.68 30.22 22.82
C ALA A 95 7.06 29.51 22.84
N ILE A 96 7.21 28.62 23.82
CA ILE A 96 8.45 27.90 24.12
C ILE A 96 8.12 26.43 24.28
N SER A 97 8.92 25.58 23.64
CA SER A 97 8.86 24.12 23.75
C SER A 97 10.14 23.57 24.38
N ASP A 98 10.04 22.40 25.01
CA ASP A 98 11.22 21.66 25.47
C ASP A 98 12.04 21.20 24.25
N ILE A 99 13.36 21.28 24.34
CA ILE A 99 14.22 20.88 23.23
C ILE A 99 14.15 19.38 22.94
N CYS A 100 13.90 18.54 23.95
CA CYS A 100 13.78 17.09 23.77
C CYS A 100 12.58 16.77 22.87
N ASP A 101 11.42 17.36 23.15
CA ASP A 101 10.19 17.15 22.36
C ASP A 101 10.37 17.61 20.90
N VAL A 102 10.98 18.79 20.70
CA VAL A 102 11.25 19.32 19.35
C VAL A 102 12.25 18.43 18.61
N VAL A 103 13.29 17.92 19.28
CA VAL A 103 14.27 17.02 18.67
C VAL A 103 13.64 15.68 18.27
N GLU A 104 12.73 15.13 19.08
CA GLU A 104 12.00 13.91 18.71
C GLU A 104 11.16 14.12 17.45
N GLU A 105 10.36 15.19 17.39
CA GLU A 105 9.54 15.52 16.22
C GLU A 105 10.40 15.77 14.96
N GLU A 106 11.48 16.55 15.10
CA GLU A 106 12.38 16.84 13.97
C GLU A 106 13.17 15.60 13.53
N ARG A 107 13.47 14.65 14.43
CA ARG A 107 14.09 13.36 14.06
C ARG A 107 13.14 12.49 13.25
N GLU A 108 11.86 12.43 13.63
CA GLU A 108 10.84 11.71 12.86
C GLU A 108 10.70 12.34 11.47
N ARG A 109 10.54 13.68 11.40
CA ARG A 109 10.46 14.43 10.14
C ARG A 109 11.69 14.22 9.26
N ALA A 110 12.89 14.22 9.85
CA ALA A 110 14.14 13.96 9.14
C ALA A 110 14.21 12.52 8.60
N ASN A 111 13.71 11.53 9.36
CA ASN A 111 13.67 10.14 8.94
C ASN A 111 12.67 9.92 7.80
N GLU A 112 11.50 10.55 7.86
CA GLU A 112 10.52 10.55 6.77
C GLU A 112 11.11 11.17 5.49
N ASN A 113 11.75 12.34 5.62
CA ASN A 113 12.43 13.00 4.51
C ASN A 113 13.54 12.11 3.92
N LEU A 114 14.32 11.42 4.76
CA LEU A 114 15.34 10.49 4.31
C LEU A 114 14.74 9.34 3.48
N GLN A 115 13.64 8.74 3.95
CA GLN A 115 12.95 7.69 3.21
C GLN A 115 12.42 8.20 1.86
N GLN A 116 11.79 9.38 1.85
CA GLN A 116 11.32 10.02 0.62
C GLN A 116 12.45 10.32 -0.36
N MET A 117 13.60 10.80 0.12
CA MET A 117 14.76 11.09 -0.73
C MET A 117 15.39 9.83 -1.30
N LYS A 118 15.41 8.72 -0.56
CA LYS A 118 15.84 7.41 -1.08
C LYS A 118 14.96 6.95 -2.24
N LEU A 119 13.64 6.96 -2.04
CA LEU A 119 12.67 6.57 -3.08
C LEU A 119 12.80 7.45 -4.33
N LYS A 120 12.92 8.78 -4.17
CA LYS A 120 13.11 9.71 -5.29
C LYS A 120 14.43 9.46 -6.03
N THR A 121 15.51 9.16 -5.31
CA THR A 121 16.82 8.86 -5.91
C THR A 121 16.78 7.58 -6.74
N GLU A 122 16.13 6.54 -6.21
CA GLU A 122 15.91 5.28 -6.93
C GLU A 122 15.02 5.49 -8.18
N ALA A 123 13.95 6.28 -8.06
CA ALA A 123 13.08 6.63 -9.17
C ALA A 123 13.81 7.42 -10.29
N ILE A 124 14.68 8.36 -9.92
CA ILE A 124 15.51 9.09 -10.90
C ILE A 124 16.50 8.13 -11.57
N SER A 125 17.13 7.25 -10.81
CA SER A 125 18.10 6.28 -11.33
C SER A 125 17.45 5.32 -12.33
N SER A 126 16.26 4.80 -12.00
CA SER A 126 15.50 3.92 -12.91
C SER A 126 15.02 4.65 -14.16
N LEU A 127 14.59 5.92 -14.03
CA LEU A 127 14.23 6.74 -15.19
C LEU A 127 15.42 7.00 -16.11
N GLN A 128 16.59 7.34 -15.56
CA GLN A 128 17.81 7.54 -16.35
C GLN A 128 18.20 6.27 -17.11
N GLU A 129 18.10 5.11 -16.46
CA GLU A 129 18.39 3.82 -17.08
C GLU A 129 17.39 3.49 -18.20
N LYS A 130 16.11 3.75 -17.97
CA LYS A 130 15.07 3.61 -18.99
C LYS A 130 15.34 4.49 -20.20
N ILE A 131 15.68 5.77 -20.00
CA ILE A 131 16.01 6.69 -21.10
C ILE A 131 17.24 6.21 -21.88
N ARG A 132 18.30 5.74 -21.20
CA ARG A 132 19.50 5.23 -21.86
C ARG A 132 19.19 4.03 -22.76
N ARG A 133 18.54 3.00 -22.23
CA ARG A 133 18.23 1.77 -22.96
C ARG A 133 17.12 1.93 -23.99
N GLU A 134 16.01 2.56 -23.63
CA GLU A 134 14.84 2.59 -24.50
C GLU A 134 14.85 3.75 -25.51
N HIS A 135 15.49 4.87 -25.21
CA HIS A 135 15.46 6.02 -26.11
C HIS A 135 16.80 6.22 -26.83
N ILE A 136 17.90 6.30 -26.10
CA ILE A 136 19.21 6.62 -26.71
C ILE A 136 19.70 5.46 -27.58
N GLU A 137 19.70 4.24 -27.06
CA GLU A 137 20.15 3.06 -27.80
C GLU A 137 19.23 2.75 -28.99
N LYS A 138 17.91 2.78 -28.80
CA LYS A 138 16.96 2.57 -29.91
C LYS A 138 17.10 3.62 -31.00
N LEU A 139 17.21 4.90 -30.64
CA LEU A 139 17.44 5.98 -31.61
C LEU A 139 18.75 5.76 -32.39
N HIS A 140 19.80 5.31 -31.71
CA HIS A 140 21.07 5.01 -32.36
C HIS A 140 20.92 3.86 -33.37
N ILE A 141 20.27 2.76 -32.98
CA ILE A 141 20.00 1.62 -33.86
C ILE A 141 19.15 2.03 -35.07
N GLU A 142 18.09 2.80 -34.87
CA GLU A 142 17.24 3.32 -35.96
C GLU A 142 18.02 4.24 -36.90
N SER A 143 18.89 5.10 -36.35
CA SER A 143 19.74 5.98 -37.13
C SER A 143 20.73 5.20 -38.01
N GLU A 144 21.41 4.20 -37.44
CA GLU A 144 22.35 3.34 -38.18
C GLU A 144 21.62 2.49 -39.24
N LYS A 145 20.42 1.98 -38.94
CA LYS A 145 19.57 1.29 -39.92
C LYS A 145 19.22 2.21 -41.09
N CYS A 146 18.83 3.45 -40.81
CA CYS A 146 18.50 4.44 -41.84
C CYS A 146 19.72 4.78 -42.72
N LYS A 147 20.89 5.00 -42.11
CA LYS A 147 22.14 5.22 -42.86
C LYS A 147 22.47 4.03 -43.75
N GLY A 148 22.42 2.81 -43.22
CA GLY A 148 22.66 1.59 -43.99
C GLY A 148 21.68 1.40 -45.14
N GLN A 149 20.41 1.77 -44.96
CA GLN A 149 19.41 1.77 -46.03
C GLN A 149 19.76 2.77 -47.13
N ILE A 150 20.16 3.99 -46.79
CA ILE A 150 20.59 5.02 -47.76
C ILE A 150 21.78 4.50 -48.57
N GLU A 151 22.82 4.00 -47.90
CA GLU A 151 24.02 3.47 -48.56
C GLU A 151 23.71 2.29 -49.48
N SER A 152 22.86 1.36 -49.02
CA SER A 152 22.40 0.22 -49.80
C SER A 152 21.65 0.65 -51.06
N VAL A 153 20.71 1.59 -50.95
CA VAL A 153 19.97 2.14 -52.11
C VAL A 153 20.93 2.79 -53.11
N CYS A 154 21.85 3.62 -52.64
CA CYS A 154 22.83 4.29 -53.50
C CYS A 154 23.74 3.27 -54.22
N LYS A 155 24.20 2.23 -53.51
CA LYS A 155 25.05 1.18 -54.07
C LYS A 155 24.32 0.35 -55.12
N ASP A 156 23.07 -0.04 -54.84
CA ASP A 156 22.22 -0.80 -55.77
C ASP A 156 21.99 0.00 -57.06
N LEU A 157 21.62 1.28 -56.94
CA LEU A 157 21.36 2.15 -58.09
C LEU A 157 22.62 2.34 -58.95
N LYS A 158 23.77 2.63 -58.31
CA LYS A 158 25.05 2.77 -58.99
C LYS A 158 25.42 1.51 -59.77
N SER A 159 25.35 0.35 -59.11
CA SER A 159 25.69 -0.94 -59.72
C SER A 159 24.77 -1.27 -60.90
N TYR A 160 23.48 -0.95 -60.78
CA TYR A 160 22.51 -1.17 -61.86
C TYR A 160 22.80 -0.29 -63.09
N ILE A 161 23.06 1.01 -62.88
CA ILE A 161 23.39 1.94 -63.96
C ILE A 161 24.70 1.53 -64.64
N GLU A 162 25.74 1.19 -63.88
CA GLU A 162 27.02 0.72 -64.41
C GLU A 162 26.86 -0.56 -65.25
N ALA A 163 26.09 -1.54 -64.75
CA ALA A 163 25.82 -2.78 -65.48
C ALA A 163 25.05 -2.52 -66.80
N LYS A 164 24.00 -1.69 -66.76
CA LYS A 164 23.22 -1.33 -67.95
C LYS A 164 24.03 -0.52 -68.95
N GLY A 165 24.86 0.41 -68.47
CA GLY A 165 25.79 1.17 -69.30
C GLY A 165 26.80 0.27 -70.00
N SER A 166 27.37 -0.70 -69.28
CA SER A 166 28.28 -1.69 -69.84
C SER A 166 27.62 -2.50 -70.96
N ILE A 167 26.40 -3.01 -70.75
CA ILE A 167 25.66 -3.80 -71.76
C ILE A 167 25.44 -2.99 -73.03
N LYS A 168 24.91 -1.77 -72.91
CA LYS A 168 24.64 -0.92 -74.08
C LYS A 168 25.91 -0.50 -74.81
N THR A 169 27.02 -0.34 -74.09
CA THR A 169 28.33 -0.05 -74.71
C THR A 169 28.84 -1.25 -75.48
N THR A 170 28.78 -2.46 -74.90
CA THR A 170 29.18 -3.69 -75.60
C THR A 170 28.32 -3.98 -76.82
N GLU A 171 27.01 -3.67 -76.78
CA GLU A 171 26.14 -3.79 -77.96
C GLU A 171 26.59 -2.88 -79.11
N VAL A 172 27.06 -1.66 -78.80
CA VAL A 172 27.60 -0.73 -79.80
C VAL A 172 28.93 -1.25 -80.37
N GLU A 173 29.83 -1.69 -79.50
CA GLU A 173 31.13 -2.26 -79.90
C GLU A 173 30.97 -3.51 -80.77
N ASP A 174 30.01 -4.39 -80.44
CA ASP A 174 29.71 -5.59 -81.21
C ASP A 174 29.15 -5.26 -82.59
N ASN A 175 28.25 -4.29 -82.69
CA ASN A 175 27.73 -3.82 -83.98
C ASN A 175 28.83 -3.24 -84.86
N GLU A 176 29.69 -2.38 -84.30
CA GLU A 176 30.85 -1.84 -85.01
C GLU A 176 31.78 -2.96 -85.51
N ARG A 177 32.08 -3.93 -84.63
CA ARG A 177 32.93 -5.07 -84.97
C ARG A 177 32.37 -5.89 -86.12
N ILE A 178 31.08 -6.21 -86.11
CA ILE A 178 30.43 -7.00 -87.16
C ILE A 178 30.44 -6.24 -88.49
N GLU A 179 30.09 -4.95 -88.49
CA GLU A 179 30.11 -4.14 -89.71
C GLU A 179 31.53 -4.00 -90.28
N ASN A 180 32.53 -3.77 -89.43
CA ASN A 180 33.93 -3.74 -89.87
C ASN A 180 34.36 -5.06 -90.51
N GLN A 181 34.00 -6.21 -89.93
CA GLN A 181 34.28 -7.53 -90.51
C GLN A 181 33.61 -7.71 -91.89
N ASN A 182 32.37 -7.23 -92.04
CA ASN A 182 31.66 -7.27 -93.32
C ASN A 182 32.38 -6.42 -94.38
N PHE A 183 32.82 -5.21 -94.04
CA PHE A 183 33.58 -4.36 -94.96
C PHE A 183 34.95 -4.93 -95.30
N GLU A 184 35.69 -5.49 -94.33
CA GLU A 184 36.97 -6.15 -94.57
C GLU A 184 36.83 -7.33 -95.55
N ALA A 185 35.82 -8.18 -95.36
CA ALA A 185 35.54 -9.29 -96.26
C ALA A 185 35.16 -8.81 -97.68
N PHE A 186 34.39 -7.72 -97.79
CA PHE A 186 34.08 -7.10 -99.08
C PHE A 186 35.33 -6.56 -99.78
N LEU A 187 36.22 -5.87 -99.04
CA LEU A 187 37.49 -5.36 -99.57
C LEU A 187 38.41 -6.50 -100.03
N GLU A 188 38.48 -7.61 -99.28
CA GLU A 188 39.29 -8.76 -99.67
C GLU A 188 38.79 -9.38 -100.99
N ASN A 189 37.48 -9.58 -101.11
CA ASN A 189 36.88 -10.07 -102.36
C ASN A 189 37.14 -9.12 -103.53
N THR A 190 36.89 -7.83 -103.35
CA THR A 190 37.13 -6.81 -104.39
C THR A 190 38.61 -6.72 -104.78
N ASN A 191 39.54 -6.90 -103.84
CA ASN A 191 40.97 -6.99 -104.13
C ASN A 191 41.33 -8.22 -104.98
N LEU A 192 40.71 -9.38 -104.74
CA LEU A 192 40.90 -10.58 -105.56
C LEU A 192 40.38 -10.37 -106.98
N ILE A 193 39.21 -9.74 -107.13
CA ILE A 193 38.63 -9.37 -108.42
C ILE A 193 39.55 -8.40 -109.15
N HIS A 194 40.01 -7.33 -108.49
CA HIS A 194 40.95 -6.37 -109.05
C HIS A 194 42.26 -7.02 -109.52
N LYS A 195 42.86 -7.91 -108.73
CA LYS A 195 44.07 -8.67 -109.13
C LYS A 195 43.85 -9.48 -110.41
N ARG A 196 42.65 -10.07 -110.60
CA ARG A 196 42.30 -10.78 -111.84
C ARG A 196 42.20 -9.82 -113.03
N TYR A 197 41.54 -8.67 -112.87
CA TYR A 197 41.48 -7.65 -113.91
C TYR A 197 42.87 -7.19 -114.34
N VAL A 198 43.75 -6.85 -113.39
CA VAL A 198 45.13 -6.42 -113.68
C VAL A 198 45.91 -7.50 -114.45
N LYS A 199 45.75 -8.78 -114.07
CA LYS A 199 46.40 -9.89 -114.78
C LYS A 199 45.94 -9.98 -116.23
N ILE A 200 44.62 -9.96 -116.46
CA ILE A 200 44.05 -10.04 -117.82
C ILE A 200 44.45 -8.83 -118.66
N LEU A 201 44.47 -7.63 -118.08
CA LEU A 201 44.95 -6.43 -118.75
C LEU A 201 46.40 -6.60 -119.24
N SER A 202 47.30 -7.12 -118.38
CA SER A 202 48.69 -7.38 -118.78
C SER A 202 48.79 -8.47 -119.87
N GLU A 203 48.01 -9.54 -119.78
CA GLU A 203 47.97 -10.58 -120.81
C GLU A 203 47.45 -10.04 -122.15
N LEU A 204 46.41 -9.20 -122.13
CA LEU A 204 45.89 -8.51 -123.31
C LEU A 204 46.92 -7.58 -123.94
N GLU A 205 47.59 -6.76 -123.14
CA GLU A 205 48.67 -5.87 -123.59
C GLU A 205 49.78 -6.67 -124.29
N ASN A 206 50.20 -7.80 -123.71
CA ASN A 206 51.22 -8.66 -124.29
C ASN A 206 50.76 -9.32 -125.61
N VAL A 207 49.53 -9.84 -125.66
CA VAL A 207 48.97 -10.44 -126.87
C VAL A 207 48.90 -9.42 -128.00
N LEU A 208 48.55 -8.16 -127.71
CA LEU A 208 48.50 -7.08 -128.71
C LEU A 208 49.87 -6.68 -129.28
N LEU A 209 50.98 -7.05 -128.63
CA LEU A 209 52.33 -6.82 -129.16
C LEU A 209 52.77 -7.91 -130.16
N GLU A 210 52.06 -9.04 -130.23
CA GLU A 210 52.40 -10.17 -131.10
C GLU A 210 52.15 -9.82 -132.57
N LYS A 211 53.16 -10.02 -133.42
CA LYS A 211 53.10 -9.61 -134.84
C LYS A 211 52.61 -10.72 -135.77
N HIS A 212 52.63 -11.97 -135.32
CA HIS A 212 52.23 -13.10 -136.13
C HIS A 212 50.75 -13.46 -135.86
N ASP A 213 49.91 -13.37 -136.90
CA ASP A 213 48.44 -13.41 -136.78
C ASP A 213 47.91 -14.67 -136.07
N VAL A 214 48.52 -15.83 -136.32
CA VAL A 214 48.07 -17.11 -135.75
C VAL A 214 48.38 -17.18 -134.25
N THR A 215 49.55 -16.69 -133.82
CA THR A 215 49.94 -16.70 -132.40
C THR A 215 49.14 -15.66 -131.62
N PHE A 216 48.87 -14.49 -132.22
CA PHE A 216 47.91 -13.52 -131.70
C PHE A 216 46.54 -14.16 -131.46
N TYR A 217 45.95 -14.78 -132.49
CA TYR A 217 44.59 -15.33 -132.38
C TYR A 217 44.49 -16.44 -131.33
N LEU A 218 45.48 -17.33 -131.23
CA LEU A 218 45.51 -18.38 -130.21
C LEU A 218 45.68 -17.81 -128.79
N GLY A 219 46.54 -16.79 -128.64
CA GLY A 219 46.74 -16.08 -127.37
C GLY A 219 45.46 -15.37 -126.90
N TYR A 220 44.86 -14.57 -127.79
CA TYR A 220 43.60 -13.87 -127.51
C TYR A 220 42.44 -14.83 -127.20
N ARG A 221 42.32 -15.93 -127.96
CA ARG A 221 41.28 -16.94 -127.73
C ARG A 221 41.44 -17.61 -126.36
N SER A 222 42.67 -17.75 -125.86
CA SER A 222 42.93 -18.37 -124.55
C SER A 222 42.42 -17.53 -123.37
N ILE A 223 42.45 -16.20 -123.49
CA ILE A 223 42.00 -15.25 -122.46
C ILE A 223 40.55 -14.77 -122.65
N GLN A 224 39.95 -15.03 -123.81
CA GLN A 224 38.60 -14.58 -124.15
C GLN A 224 37.53 -15.05 -123.15
N ASN A 225 37.68 -16.28 -122.62
CA ASN A 225 36.76 -16.83 -121.61
C ASN A 225 36.93 -16.11 -120.25
N ASP A 226 38.15 -15.75 -119.89
CA ASP A 226 38.43 -15.04 -118.63
C ASP A 226 37.86 -13.60 -118.67
N ILE A 227 37.91 -12.96 -119.85
CA ILE A 227 37.27 -11.65 -120.09
C ILE A 227 35.74 -11.74 -119.97
N GLN A 228 35.13 -12.79 -120.55
CA GLN A 228 33.67 -12.97 -120.51
C GLN A 228 33.15 -13.34 -119.12
N THR A 229 33.97 -13.91 -118.24
CA THR A 229 33.56 -14.31 -116.89
C THR A 229 33.72 -13.18 -115.86
N LEU A 230 34.55 -12.16 -116.15
CA LEU A 230 34.79 -11.00 -115.27
C LEU A 230 34.07 -9.74 -115.78
N VAL A 231 32.73 -9.77 -115.76
CA VAL A 231 31.91 -8.69 -116.32
C VAL A 231 31.28 -7.80 -115.24
N ILE A 232 31.21 -8.25 -113.99
CA ILE A 232 30.47 -7.56 -112.93
C ILE A 232 31.44 -6.90 -111.94
N ILE A 233 31.35 -5.59 -111.81
CA ILE A 233 31.98 -4.82 -110.74
C ILE A 233 31.05 -4.91 -109.51
N PRO A 234 31.55 -5.35 -108.34
CA PRO A 234 30.75 -5.39 -107.12
C PRO A 234 30.21 -4.00 -106.78
N GLU A 235 28.92 -3.91 -106.45
CA GLU A 235 28.32 -2.67 -105.94
C GLU A 235 28.78 -2.40 -104.51
N GLU A 236 28.91 -1.12 -104.17
CA GLU A 236 29.28 -0.68 -102.83
C GLU A 236 28.24 -1.17 -101.80
N PRO A 237 28.67 -1.80 -100.69
CA PRO A 237 27.76 -2.22 -99.64
C PRO A 237 27.12 -1.01 -98.96
N LEU A 238 25.84 -1.13 -98.59
CA LEU A 238 25.13 -0.09 -97.86
C LEU A 238 25.74 0.11 -96.47
N PHE A 239 26.07 1.34 -96.12
CA PHE A 239 26.55 1.68 -94.79
C PHE A 239 25.42 1.62 -93.75
N ALA A 240 25.47 0.63 -92.85
CA ALA A 240 24.58 0.56 -91.71
C ALA A 240 25.05 1.51 -90.61
N ARG A 241 24.22 2.49 -90.21
CA ARG A 241 24.54 3.35 -89.07
C ARG A 241 24.31 2.60 -87.76
N VAL A 242 25.26 2.75 -86.84
CA VAL A 242 25.07 2.34 -85.45
C VAL A 242 23.86 3.08 -84.86
N PRO A 243 22.93 2.38 -84.20
CA PRO A 243 21.77 3.00 -83.56
C PRO A 243 22.17 4.09 -82.55
N ARG A 244 21.41 5.19 -82.51
CA ARG A 244 21.63 6.26 -81.53
C ARG A 244 21.18 5.78 -80.14
N PHE A 245 21.96 6.07 -79.12
CA PHE A 245 21.55 5.81 -77.74
C PHE A 245 20.41 6.74 -77.32
N GLU A 246 19.28 6.15 -76.92
CA GLU A 246 18.12 6.84 -76.34
C GLU A 246 18.14 6.72 -74.81
N ASP A 247 18.43 7.83 -74.14
CA ASP A 247 18.53 7.92 -72.68
C ASP A 247 17.20 7.70 -71.96
N GLU A 248 16.08 8.11 -72.56
CA GLU A 248 14.71 7.88 -72.05
C GLU A 248 14.41 6.40 -71.75
N THR A 249 14.97 5.47 -72.54
CA THR A 249 14.82 4.04 -72.28
C THR A 249 15.53 3.63 -70.98
N LEU A 250 16.74 4.14 -70.77
CA LEU A 250 17.53 3.86 -69.57
C LEU A 250 16.87 4.47 -68.33
N TYR A 251 16.36 5.70 -68.40
CA TYR A 251 15.65 6.32 -67.29
C TYR A 251 14.44 5.50 -66.85
N ARG A 252 13.62 5.02 -67.80
CA ARG A 252 12.46 4.18 -67.51
C ARG A 252 12.85 2.88 -66.81
N GLU A 253 13.85 2.18 -67.33
CA GLU A 253 14.35 0.93 -66.75
C GLU A 253 14.89 1.13 -65.32
N VAL A 254 15.59 2.25 -65.08
CA VAL A 254 16.08 2.61 -63.74
C VAL A 254 14.93 2.87 -62.78
N MET A 255 13.89 3.60 -63.19
CA MET A 255 12.72 3.87 -62.34
C MET A 255 11.95 2.59 -62.00
N GLU A 256 11.75 1.71 -62.99
CA GLU A 256 11.13 0.40 -62.77
C GLU A 256 11.95 -0.48 -61.81
N HIS A 257 13.29 -0.47 -61.93
CA HIS A 257 14.17 -1.17 -61.02
C HIS A 257 14.03 -0.65 -59.58
N MET A 258 14.03 0.67 -59.41
CA MET A 258 13.89 1.32 -58.11
C MET A 258 12.54 1.04 -57.46
N ASP A 259 11.45 1.04 -58.23
CA ASP A 259 10.12 0.70 -57.74
C ASP A 259 10.01 -0.77 -57.32
N SER A 260 10.58 -1.68 -58.10
CA SER A 260 10.64 -3.11 -57.77
C SER A 260 11.43 -3.35 -56.47
N LYS A 261 12.60 -2.72 -56.34
CA LYS A 261 13.44 -2.79 -55.13
C LYS A 261 12.78 -2.16 -53.91
N ARG A 262 12.08 -1.03 -54.08
CA ARG A 262 11.32 -0.40 -52.99
C ARG A 262 10.24 -1.34 -52.48
N LYS A 263 9.39 -1.89 -53.35
CA LYS A 263 8.33 -2.84 -52.96
C LYS A 263 8.89 -4.05 -52.20
N LYS A 264 10.04 -4.57 -52.64
CA LYS A 264 10.73 -5.67 -51.94
C LYS A 264 11.17 -5.27 -50.52
N ARG A 265 11.80 -4.11 -50.36
CA ARG A 265 12.20 -3.59 -49.04
C ARG A 265 11.02 -3.34 -48.12
N ASP A 266 9.91 -2.81 -48.64
CA ASP A 266 8.70 -2.57 -47.85
C ASP A 266 8.10 -3.88 -47.33
N LEU A 267 8.15 -4.96 -48.13
CA LEU A 267 7.74 -6.30 -47.70
C LEU A 267 8.68 -6.87 -46.64
N GLU A 268 9.99 -6.75 -46.81
CA GLU A 268 10.99 -7.18 -45.82
C GLU A 268 10.82 -6.42 -44.50
N SER A 269 10.59 -5.10 -44.54
CA SER A 269 10.34 -4.28 -43.34
C SER A 269 9.10 -4.72 -42.59
N LYS A 270 8.00 -5.02 -43.29
CA LYS A 270 6.77 -5.52 -42.67
C LYS A 270 6.95 -6.91 -42.06
N ASP A 271 7.77 -7.76 -42.66
CA ASP A 271 8.09 -9.08 -42.10
C ASP A 271 8.88 -8.96 -40.78
N ASP A 272 9.84 -8.02 -40.72
CA ASP A 272 10.59 -7.73 -39.49
C ASP A 272 9.70 -7.11 -38.39
N GLU A 273 8.81 -6.19 -38.75
CA GLU A 273 7.80 -5.63 -37.82
C GLU A 273 6.88 -6.73 -37.27
N LEU A 274 6.43 -7.67 -38.11
CA LEU A 274 5.61 -8.81 -37.70
C LEU A 274 6.36 -9.75 -36.75
N LYS A 275 7.64 -10.02 -37.00
CA LYS A 275 8.48 -10.82 -36.09
C LYS A 275 8.62 -10.15 -34.73
N THR A 276 8.93 -8.85 -34.73
CA THR A 276 9.06 -8.07 -33.50
C THR A 276 7.75 -8.09 -32.69
N LEU A 277 6.62 -7.83 -33.35
CA LEU A 277 5.31 -7.88 -32.70
C LEU A 277 4.97 -9.27 -32.17
N SER A 278 5.39 -10.33 -32.87
CA SER A 278 5.22 -11.71 -32.41
C SER A 278 6.02 -12.00 -31.13
N GLU A 279 7.24 -11.47 -31.02
CA GLU A 279 8.08 -11.60 -29.83
C GLU A 279 7.51 -10.81 -28.64
N ASP A 280 7.05 -9.58 -28.87
CA ASP A 280 6.39 -8.75 -27.85
C ASP A 280 5.13 -9.45 -27.30
N ILE A 281 4.31 -10.04 -28.18
CA ILE A 281 3.13 -10.81 -27.78
C ILE A 281 3.52 -12.00 -26.90
N LYS A 282 4.63 -12.71 -27.21
CA LYS A 282 5.12 -13.81 -26.37
C LYS A 282 5.54 -13.32 -24.98
N ALA A 283 6.29 -12.23 -24.90
CA ALA A 283 6.71 -11.64 -23.63
C ALA A 283 5.49 -11.23 -22.77
N LEU A 284 4.50 -10.58 -23.37
CA LEU A 284 3.25 -10.21 -22.68
C LEU A 284 2.47 -11.43 -22.18
N MET A 285 2.46 -12.53 -22.94
CA MET A 285 1.84 -13.78 -22.50
C MET A 285 2.57 -14.40 -21.29
N GLU A 286 3.89 -14.35 -21.26
CA GLU A 286 4.69 -14.82 -20.12
C GLU A 286 4.45 -13.97 -18.87
N GLU A 287 4.41 -12.64 -19.02
CA GLU A 287 4.10 -11.72 -17.93
C GLU A 287 2.68 -11.95 -17.39
N LYS A 288 1.70 -12.15 -18.28
CA LYS A 288 0.35 -12.55 -17.89
C LYS A 288 0.33 -13.85 -17.08
N ASN A 289 1.06 -14.87 -17.52
CA ASN A 289 1.10 -16.17 -16.85
C ASN A 289 1.73 -16.07 -15.45
N THR A 290 2.80 -15.30 -15.31
CA THR A 290 3.45 -15.06 -14.00
C THR A 290 2.55 -14.27 -13.05
N MET A 291 1.85 -13.24 -13.54
CA MET A 291 0.83 -12.53 -12.76
C MET A 291 -0.31 -13.46 -12.32
N GLN A 292 -0.81 -14.30 -13.22
CA GLN A 292 -1.89 -15.25 -12.91
C GLN A 292 -1.45 -16.27 -11.85
N SER A 293 -0.22 -16.78 -11.93
CA SER A 293 0.35 -17.68 -10.93
C SER A 293 0.44 -17.00 -9.55
N SER A 294 0.95 -15.77 -9.51
CA SER A 294 1.07 -14.97 -8.29
C SER A 294 -0.30 -14.70 -7.66
N LEU A 295 -1.31 -14.39 -8.47
CA LEU A 295 -2.69 -14.19 -8.00
C LEU A 295 -3.27 -15.47 -7.41
N CYS A 296 -3.06 -16.62 -8.05
CA CYS A 296 -3.49 -17.93 -7.55
C CYS A 296 -2.87 -18.23 -6.18
N GLN A 297 -1.56 -17.99 -6.05
CA GLN A 297 -0.84 -18.17 -4.81
C GLN A 297 -1.38 -17.25 -3.71
N ASN A 298 -1.60 -15.96 -3.99
CA ASN A 298 -2.19 -15.03 -3.03
C ASN A 298 -3.59 -15.46 -2.57
N CYS A 299 -4.44 -15.91 -3.51
CA CYS A 299 -5.77 -16.42 -3.18
C CYS A 299 -5.70 -17.64 -2.25
N SER A 300 -4.75 -18.55 -2.48
CA SER A 300 -4.53 -19.71 -1.61
C SER A 300 -4.10 -19.32 -0.20
N VAL A 301 -3.22 -18.32 -0.06
CA VAL A 301 -2.75 -17.79 1.22
C VAL A 301 -3.91 -17.12 1.98
N GLN A 302 -4.69 -16.28 1.31
CA GLN A 302 -5.85 -15.62 1.91
C GLN A 302 -6.90 -16.64 2.37
N LYS A 303 -7.17 -17.68 1.57
CA LYS A 303 -8.10 -18.74 1.95
C LYS A 303 -7.66 -19.44 3.24
N LYS A 304 -6.37 -19.77 3.35
CA LYS A 304 -5.80 -20.39 4.56
C LYS A 304 -5.92 -19.47 5.78
N GLN A 305 -5.61 -18.18 5.64
CA GLN A 305 -5.77 -17.20 6.72
C GLN A 305 -7.23 -17.10 7.21
N ILE A 306 -8.20 -17.17 6.30
CA ILE A 306 -9.62 -17.18 6.66
C ILE A 306 -9.99 -18.46 7.42
N GLU A 307 -9.53 -19.62 6.94
CA GLU A 307 -9.77 -20.91 7.62
C GLU A 307 -9.17 -20.92 9.04
N ASP A 308 -7.95 -20.40 9.19
CA ASP A 308 -7.27 -20.27 10.49
C ASP A 308 -8.06 -19.35 11.44
N LEU A 309 -8.49 -18.16 10.96
CA LEU A 309 -9.32 -17.23 11.74
C LEU A 309 -10.68 -17.83 12.12
N GLN A 310 -11.31 -18.58 11.23
CA GLN A 310 -12.57 -19.27 11.51
C GLN A 310 -12.40 -20.35 12.59
N SER A 311 -11.30 -21.08 12.55
CA SER A 311 -10.94 -22.06 13.57
C SER A 311 -10.76 -21.39 14.94
N GLU A 312 -9.97 -20.31 15.01
CA GLU A 312 -9.77 -19.53 16.24
C GLU A 312 -11.09 -18.98 16.79
N TYR A 313 -11.93 -18.40 15.93
CA TYR A 313 -13.24 -17.89 16.32
C TYR A 313 -14.13 -18.99 16.91
N ASN A 314 -14.17 -20.17 16.29
CA ASN A 314 -14.98 -21.29 16.79
C ASN A 314 -14.48 -21.77 18.16
N ILE A 315 -13.17 -21.87 18.36
CA ILE A 315 -12.57 -22.22 19.66
C ILE A 315 -12.96 -21.18 20.72
N CYS A 316 -12.84 -19.89 20.43
CA CYS A 316 -13.26 -18.81 21.32
C CYS A 316 -14.77 -18.85 21.63
N LYS A 317 -15.60 -19.14 20.62
CA LYS A 317 -17.05 -19.25 20.78
C LYS A 317 -17.43 -20.43 21.69
N GLU A 318 -16.82 -21.59 21.50
CA GLU A 318 -17.10 -22.79 22.31
C GLU A 318 -16.64 -22.61 23.76
N THR A 319 -15.46 -22.02 23.96
CA THR A 319 -14.95 -21.70 25.31
C THR A 319 -15.87 -20.72 26.03
N PHE A 320 -16.28 -19.62 25.37
CA PHE A 320 -17.22 -18.67 25.94
C PHE A 320 -18.58 -19.29 26.28
N HIS A 321 -19.12 -20.15 25.42
CA HIS A 321 -20.36 -20.88 25.72
C HIS A 321 -20.22 -21.82 26.93
N ARG A 322 -19.07 -22.49 27.06
CA ARG A 322 -18.77 -23.36 28.19
C ARG A 322 -18.71 -22.56 29.49
N ASP A 323 -18.05 -21.41 29.47
CA ASP A 323 -17.92 -20.52 30.63
C ASP A 323 -19.28 -19.94 31.04
N LEU A 324 -20.10 -19.50 30.08
CA LEU A 324 -21.47 -19.06 30.34
C LEU A 324 -22.32 -20.16 30.96
N LYS A 325 -22.22 -21.39 30.45
CA LYS A 325 -22.94 -22.53 31.02
C LYS A 325 -22.50 -22.83 32.45
N SER A 326 -21.19 -22.81 32.71
CA SER A 326 -20.65 -22.95 34.07
C SER A 326 -21.23 -21.89 35.01
N LYS A 327 -21.31 -20.63 34.55
CA LYS A 327 -21.88 -19.54 35.35
C LYS A 327 -23.39 -19.67 35.56
N ASP A 328 -24.13 -20.14 34.57
CA ASP A 328 -25.56 -20.43 34.69
C ASP A 328 -25.82 -21.57 35.70
N ASP A 329 -24.99 -22.61 35.68
CA ASP A 329 -25.07 -23.71 36.62
C ASP A 329 -24.71 -23.26 38.05
N GLU A 330 -23.67 -22.43 38.24
CA GLU A 330 -23.35 -21.78 39.53
C GLU A 330 -24.55 -20.94 40.05
N LEU A 331 -25.21 -20.18 39.16
CA LEU A 331 -26.39 -19.38 39.52
C LEU A 331 -27.59 -20.24 39.94
N LYS A 332 -27.81 -21.39 39.28
CA LYS A 332 -28.86 -22.33 39.69
C LYS A 332 -28.59 -22.91 41.06
N THR A 333 -27.37 -23.33 41.35
CA THR A 333 -26.98 -23.83 42.67
C THR A 333 -27.21 -22.76 43.73
N LEU A 334 -26.77 -21.52 43.50
CA LEU A 334 -27.04 -20.41 44.42
C LEU A 334 -28.54 -20.14 44.63
N SER A 335 -29.36 -20.27 43.58
CA SER A 335 -30.81 -20.11 43.67
C SER A 335 -31.46 -21.22 44.52
N GLU A 336 -30.99 -22.46 44.38
CA GLU A 336 -31.42 -23.59 45.21
C GLU A 336 -31.01 -23.41 46.67
N ASP A 337 -29.78 -22.96 46.91
CA ASP A 337 -29.29 -22.63 48.26
C ASP A 337 -30.14 -21.53 48.92
N ILE A 338 -30.48 -20.47 48.16
CA ILE A 338 -31.36 -19.40 48.64
C ILE A 338 -32.74 -19.94 49.01
N LYS A 339 -33.32 -20.84 48.20
CA LYS A 339 -34.62 -21.48 48.52
C LYS A 339 -34.54 -22.32 49.78
N ALA A 340 -33.49 -23.13 49.92
CA ALA A 340 -33.27 -23.95 51.13
C ALA A 340 -33.14 -23.07 52.39
N LEU A 341 -32.42 -21.94 52.29
CA LEU A 341 -32.34 -20.96 53.37
C LEU A 341 -33.69 -20.31 53.70
N GLN A 342 -34.51 -20.01 52.69
CA GLN A 342 -35.87 -19.48 52.89
C GLN A 342 -36.79 -20.50 53.57
N GLU A 343 -36.72 -21.77 53.17
CA GLU A 343 -37.47 -22.86 53.81
C GLU A 343 -37.04 -23.04 55.27
N ALA A 344 -35.73 -23.10 55.53
CA ALA A 344 -35.18 -23.18 56.88
C ALA A 344 -35.64 -21.98 57.74
N LYS A 345 -35.65 -20.77 57.18
CA LYS A 345 -36.19 -19.57 57.83
C LYS A 345 -37.68 -19.74 58.17
N ASN A 346 -38.50 -20.22 57.23
CA ASN A 346 -39.93 -20.41 57.45
C ASN A 346 -40.21 -21.48 58.52
N THR A 347 -39.42 -22.56 58.55
CA THR A 347 -39.50 -23.60 59.59
C THR A 347 -39.08 -23.07 60.96
N MET A 348 -38.04 -22.24 61.03
CA MET A 348 -37.66 -21.56 62.27
C MET A 348 -38.73 -20.55 62.71
N GLN A 349 -39.34 -19.82 61.78
CA GLN A 349 -40.43 -18.91 62.10
C GLN A 349 -41.64 -19.68 62.64
N SER A 350 -42.06 -20.76 62.00
CA SER A 350 -43.20 -21.57 62.45
C SER A 350 -42.96 -22.26 63.79
N SER A 351 -41.74 -22.75 64.04
CA SER A 351 -41.37 -23.30 65.34
C SER A 351 -41.39 -22.23 66.43
N PHE A 352 -40.93 -21.01 66.13
CA PHE A 352 -41.03 -19.87 67.04
C PHE A 352 -42.48 -19.46 67.32
N THR A 353 -43.35 -19.40 66.31
CA THR A 353 -44.79 -19.11 66.52
C THR A 353 -45.46 -20.21 67.35
N ASN A 354 -45.15 -21.48 67.09
CA ASN A 354 -45.70 -22.59 67.85
C ASN A 354 -45.25 -22.56 69.31
N ALA A 355 -43.98 -22.29 69.58
CA ALA A 355 -43.46 -22.11 70.94
C ALA A 355 -44.14 -20.95 71.66
N THR A 356 -44.37 -19.83 70.95
CA THR A 356 -45.10 -18.67 71.48
C THR A 356 -46.56 -19.01 71.80
N ASN A 357 -47.26 -19.66 70.87
CA ASN A 357 -48.65 -20.10 71.06
C ASN A 357 -48.80 -21.10 72.21
N GLN A 358 -47.82 -22.01 72.37
CA GLN A 358 -47.79 -22.96 73.48
C GLN A 358 -47.62 -22.25 74.83
N LYS A 359 -46.71 -21.29 74.91
CA LYS A 359 -46.54 -20.41 76.08
C LYS A 359 -47.84 -19.63 76.40
N ASP A 360 -48.52 -19.10 75.38
CA ASP A 360 -49.79 -18.40 75.57
C ASP A 360 -50.92 -19.33 76.02
N ALA A 361 -50.96 -20.57 75.55
CA ALA A 361 -51.91 -21.57 76.00
C ALA A 361 -51.68 -21.99 77.46
N GLU A 362 -50.42 -22.16 77.87
CA GLU A 362 -50.04 -22.39 79.27
C GLU A 362 -50.46 -21.21 80.15
N ASN A 363 -50.21 -19.98 79.73
CA ASN A 363 -50.65 -18.77 80.44
C ASN A 363 -52.18 -18.70 80.59
N ARG A 364 -52.94 -19.04 79.53
CA ARG A 364 -54.41 -19.11 79.58
C ARG A 364 -54.92 -20.17 80.57
N LYS A 365 -54.31 -21.36 80.59
CA LYS A 365 -54.65 -22.41 81.57
C LYS A 365 -54.38 -21.94 83.01
N LEU A 366 -53.26 -21.27 83.24
CA LEU A 366 -52.92 -20.69 84.54
C LEU A 366 -53.98 -19.65 84.97
N SER A 367 -54.36 -18.77 84.06
CA SER A 367 -55.41 -17.76 84.29
C SER A 367 -56.76 -18.39 84.62
N HIS A 368 -57.16 -19.44 83.90
CA HIS A 368 -58.40 -20.16 84.17
C HIS A 368 -58.39 -20.87 85.53
N ASN A 369 -57.26 -21.48 85.91
CA ASN A 369 -57.10 -22.10 87.22
C ASN A 369 -57.20 -21.05 88.34
N MET A 370 -56.61 -19.87 88.15
CA MET A 370 -56.78 -18.74 89.08
C MET A 370 -58.25 -18.31 89.21
N GLU A 371 -58.99 -18.24 88.10
CA GLU A 371 -60.41 -17.90 88.09
C GLU A 371 -61.27 -18.94 88.82
N CYS A 372 -61.02 -20.24 88.62
CA CYS A 372 -61.70 -21.31 89.34
C CYS A 372 -61.41 -21.26 90.84
N LEU A 373 -60.15 -21.05 91.23
CA LEU A 373 -59.78 -20.84 92.63
C LEU A 373 -60.51 -19.64 93.24
N THR A 374 -60.66 -18.54 92.47
CA THR A 374 -61.39 -17.36 92.90
C THR A 374 -62.87 -17.68 93.14
N LYS A 375 -63.52 -18.40 92.21
CA LYS A 375 -64.91 -18.84 92.38
C LYS A 375 -65.11 -19.79 93.57
N ASP A 376 -64.17 -20.68 93.83
CA ASP A 376 -64.21 -21.56 95.00
C ASP A 376 -64.06 -20.77 96.31
N ILE A 377 -63.19 -19.75 96.33
CA ILE A 377 -63.06 -18.82 97.45
C ILE A 377 -64.38 -18.07 97.67
N ASP A 378 -64.99 -17.53 96.61
CA ASP A 378 -66.27 -16.81 96.69
C ASP A 378 -67.39 -17.70 97.23
N LYS A 379 -67.49 -18.95 96.74
CA LYS A 379 -68.48 -19.92 97.23
C LYS A 379 -68.27 -20.25 98.71
N LYS A 380 -67.02 -20.41 99.15
CA LYS A 380 -66.71 -20.60 100.58
C LYS A 380 -67.06 -19.36 101.41
N ASN A 381 -66.93 -18.17 100.84
CA ASN A 381 -67.31 -16.92 101.47
C ASN A 381 -68.84 -16.80 101.61
N ASP A 382 -69.61 -17.24 100.61
CA ASP A 382 -71.07 -17.34 100.65
C ASP A 382 -71.56 -18.34 101.70
N ASP A 383 -70.92 -19.51 101.79
CA ASP A 383 -71.20 -20.50 102.85
C ASP A 383 -70.92 -19.90 104.25
N LEU A 384 -69.84 -19.13 104.39
CA LEU A 384 -69.50 -18.37 105.60
C LEU A 384 -70.56 -17.32 105.94
N GLN A 385 -71.08 -16.59 104.94
CA GLN A 385 -72.17 -15.63 105.15
C GLN A 385 -73.47 -16.31 105.58
N LYS A 386 -73.82 -17.47 105.01
CA LYS A 386 -74.99 -18.25 105.44
C LYS A 386 -74.86 -18.74 106.88
N LEU A 387 -73.70 -19.28 107.25
CA LEU A 387 -73.40 -19.65 108.64
C LEU A 387 -73.48 -18.44 109.59
N SER A 388 -72.99 -17.29 109.15
CA SER A 388 -73.11 -16.04 109.90
C SER A 388 -74.57 -15.61 110.08
N GLN A 389 -75.43 -15.78 109.07
CA GLN A 389 -76.87 -15.49 109.15
C GLN A 389 -77.61 -16.49 110.07
N GLU A 390 -77.26 -17.78 110.04
CA GLU A 390 -77.80 -18.78 110.97
C GLU A 390 -77.41 -18.49 112.43
N ILE A 391 -76.14 -18.11 112.68
CA ILE A 391 -75.68 -17.68 114.00
C ILE A 391 -76.43 -16.41 114.46
N GLN A 392 -76.73 -15.47 113.56
CA GLN A 392 -77.55 -14.30 113.91
C GLN A 392 -78.99 -14.67 114.22
N SER A 393 -79.59 -15.61 113.48
CA SER A 393 -80.95 -16.12 113.75
C SER A 393 -81.04 -16.79 115.12
N LEU A 394 -80.08 -17.67 115.45
CA LEU A 394 -79.99 -18.31 116.76
C LEU A 394 -79.77 -17.30 117.91
N LYS A 395 -79.01 -16.22 117.66
CA LYS A 395 -78.87 -15.11 118.62
C LYS A 395 -80.21 -14.40 118.90
N VAL A 396 -81.07 -14.25 117.90
CA VAL A 396 -82.40 -13.63 118.04
C VAL A 396 -83.37 -14.54 118.79
N GLU A 397 -83.34 -15.86 118.55
CA GLU A 397 -84.14 -16.85 119.31
C GLU A 397 -83.74 -16.90 120.79
N VAL A 398 -82.45 -16.87 121.11
CA VAL A 398 -81.96 -16.81 122.49
C VAL A 398 -82.39 -15.51 123.20
N LEU A 399 -82.48 -14.40 122.48
CA LEU A 399 -82.98 -13.12 123.01
C LEU A 399 -84.51 -13.13 123.24
N GLN A 400 -85.27 -13.87 122.44
CA GLN A 400 -86.73 -14.01 122.61
C GLN A 400 -87.09 -14.94 123.79
N LEU A 401 -86.29 -15.97 124.07
CA LEU A 401 -86.47 -16.83 125.26
C LEU A 401 -86.12 -16.11 126.57
N LYS A 402 -85.21 -15.13 126.56
CA LYS A 402 -84.87 -14.29 127.72
C LYS A 402 -85.97 -13.29 128.14
N LYS A 403 -86.97 -13.02 127.30
CA LYS A 403 -88.04 -12.03 127.57
C LYS A 403 -89.32 -12.58 128.22
N ARG A 404 -89.37 -13.87 128.58
CA ARG A 404 -90.56 -14.55 129.15
C ARG A 404 -90.51 -14.88 130.65
N ALA A 405 -89.48 -14.43 131.39
CA ALA A 405 -89.40 -14.64 132.84
C ALA A 405 -89.12 -13.31 133.58
N TYR A 406 -90.02 -12.98 134.53
CA TYR A 406 -90.01 -11.89 135.51
C TYR A 406 -90.74 -10.57 135.18
N GLN A 407 -91.88 -10.43 135.85
CA GLN A 407 -92.69 -9.22 136.08
C GLN A 407 -92.19 -8.45 137.33
N VAL A 408 -91.98 -7.13 137.18
CA VAL A 408 -92.45 -5.99 138.02
C VAL A 408 -91.87 -5.84 139.46
N PRO A 409 -91.33 -4.66 139.88
CA PRO A 409 -91.99 -3.32 140.01
C PRO A 409 -91.32 -2.19 139.19
N SER A 410 -92.01 -1.44 138.30
CA SER A 410 -92.88 -0.24 138.47
C SER A 410 -92.16 1.05 138.93
N PRO A 411 -92.47 2.27 138.43
CA PRO A 411 -92.77 2.72 137.05
C PRO A 411 -91.95 4.00 136.67
N TYR A 412 -91.36 4.11 135.46
CA TYR A 412 -90.55 5.28 135.07
C TYR A 412 -90.79 5.72 133.60
N ILE A 413 -91.54 6.80 133.40
CA ILE A 413 -91.86 7.58 132.15
C ILE A 413 -92.41 8.94 132.68
N PRO A 414 -92.14 10.17 132.13
CA PRO A 414 -92.22 10.62 130.73
C PRO A 414 -91.12 11.63 130.31
N ASP A 415 -91.12 12.29 129.15
CA ASP A 415 -91.54 12.07 127.77
C ASP A 415 -91.30 13.43 127.04
N MET A 416 -91.02 13.34 125.74
CA MET A 416 -91.15 14.36 124.69
C MET A 416 -90.44 15.71 124.82
N SER A 417 -89.49 15.93 123.91
CA SER A 417 -89.47 16.97 122.84
C SER A 417 -88.02 17.16 122.36
N GLN A 418 -87.61 17.37 121.11
CA GLN A 418 -88.27 17.57 119.82
C GLN A 418 -87.16 17.64 118.74
N MET A 419 -87.50 17.20 117.52
CA MET A 419 -87.13 17.80 116.23
C MET A 419 -85.74 17.64 115.55
N ARG A 420 -85.82 16.99 114.36
CA ARG A 420 -85.32 17.38 113.01
C ARG A 420 -83.81 17.35 112.74
N ALA A 421 -83.37 16.46 111.83
CA ALA A 421 -83.28 16.73 110.38
C ALA A 421 -82.29 15.77 109.66
N ASN A 422 -82.85 14.92 108.78
CA ASN A 422 -82.40 14.47 107.46
C ASN A 422 -80.91 14.55 107.05
N ARG A 423 -80.36 13.41 106.60
CA ARG A 423 -79.77 13.27 105.24
C ARG A 423 -79.79 11.80 104.77
N VAL A 424 -80.21 11.64 103.52
CA VAL A 424 -80.37 10.42 102.71
C VAL A 424 -79.07 10.11 101.95
N PRO A 425 -78.71 8.84 101.67
CA PRO A 425 -77.69 8.49 100.69
C PRO A 425 -78.29 7.76 99.46
N PRO A 426 -77.62 7.81 98.30
CA PRO A 426 -77.81 6.79 97.28
C PRO A 426 -76.49 6.21 96.72
N ARG A 427 -76.56 4.90 96.44
CA ARG A 427 -76.05 4.17 95.26
C ARG A 427 -74.53 4.08 94.95
N PRO A 428 -74.04 2.87 94.64
CA PRO A 428 -72.71 2.63 94.06
C PRO A 428 -72.76 2.41 92.54
N THR A 429 -71.72 2.86 91.82
CA THR A 429 -71.38 2.44 90.45
C THR A 429 -69.86 2.53 90.23
N CYS A 430 -69.29 1.44 89.74
CA CYS A 430 -68.18 1.27 88.78
C CYS A 430 -66.82 2.01 88.93
N MET A 431 -65.81 1.28 88.44
CA MET A 431 -64.48 1.67 87.92
C MET A 431 -63.26 1.56 88.85
N GLU A 432 -62.60 0.41 88.69
CA GLU A 432 -61.20 0.25 88.25
C GLU A 432 -60.11 1.17 88.80
N GLU A 433 -59.29 0.53 89.63
CA GLU A 433 -57.83 0.55 89.70
C GLU A 433 -57.05 1.45 88.73
N ARG A 434 -56.36 2.42 89.32
CA ARG A 434 -54.96 2.76 88.96
C ARG A 434 -54.16 2.89 90.25
N LYS A 435 -53.26 1.94 90.51
CA LYS A 435 -52.18 2.11 91.48
C LYS A 435 -50.84 2.06 90.77
N VAL A 436 -50.07 3.10 91.01
CA VAL A 436 -48.66 3.28 90.69
C VAL A 436 -47.84 2.92 91.93
N LYS A 437 -46.75 2.16 91.74
CA LYS A 437 -45.41 2.23 92.40
C LYS A 437 -44.74 0.85 92.24
N VAL A 438 -43.79 0.66 91.30
CA VAL A 438 -42.35 0.98 91.37
C VAL A 438 -41.66 0.34 92.58
N HIS A 439 -41.02 -0.81 92.36
CA HIS A 439 -39.56 -0.89 92.24
C HIS A 439 -39.13 -1.99 91.28
#